data_AF-A0A971AXZ8-F1
#
_entry.id   AF-A0A971AXZ8-F1
#
_cell.length_a   1.000
_cell.length_b   1.000
_cell.length_c   1.000
_cell.angle_alpha   90.00
_cell.angle_beta   90.00
_cell.angle_gamma   90.00
#
_symmetry.space_group_name_H-M   'P 1'
#
loop_
_entity.id
_entity.type
_entity.pdbx_description
1 polymer ?
#
loop_
_entity_poly.entity_id
_entity_poly.type
_entity_poly.pdbx_seq_one_letter_code
_entity_poly.pdbx_strand_id
1 'polypeptide(L)'
;MDLYKEILIGVLQNENISISFPQLQIDAKEIVEMKCYHALQNIKLILQDEALDDKECFAKIEEIICVFEENGSEVGTRHDFV
;
A
#
# COMPACT_ATOMS: atom_id res chain seq x y z
N MET A 1 33.13 -18.44 4.74
CA MET A 1 32.79 -17.21 5.48
C MET A 1 33.91 -17.00 6.50
N ASP A 2 34.20 -15.78 6.98
CA ASP A 2 35.22 -15.61 8.02
C ASP A 2 34.74 -16.24 9.34
N LEU A 3 35.63 -16.91 10.09
CA LEU A 3 35.30 -17.64 11.33
C LEU A 3 34.50 -16.79 12.34
N TYR A 4 34.82 -15.50 12.45
CA TYR A 4 34.11 -14.61 13.37
C TYR A 4 32.62 -14.44 12.99
N LYS A 5 32.28 -14.50 11.70
CA LYS A 5 30.89 -14.41 11.22
C LYS A 5 30.12 -15.68 11.57
N GLU A 6 30.75 -16.86 11.49
CA GLU A 6 30.12 -18.14 11.82
C GLU A 6 29.78 -18.22 13.31
N ILE A 7 30.71 -17.79 14.17
CA ILE A 7 30.50 -17.69 15.61
C ILE A 7 29.37 -16.69 15.93
N LEU A 8 29.39 -15.51 15.28
CA LEU A 8 28.37 -14.48 15.49
C LEU A 8 26.97 -14.97 15.11
N ILE A 9 26.83 -15.69 13.99
CA ILE A 9 25.54 -16.27 13.58
C ILE A 9 25.04 -17.29 14.61
N GLY A 10 25.92 -18.19 15.10
CA GLY A 10 25.53 -19.18 16.09
C GLY A 10 25.04 -18.58 17.42
N VAL A 11 25.61 -17.44 17.84
CA VAL A 11 25.13 -16.70 19.00
C VAL A 11 23.77 -16.07 18.70
N LEU A 12 23.66 -15.31 17.60
CA LEU A 12 22.43 -14.57 17.26
C LEU A 12 21.22 -15.49 17.00
N GLN A 13 21.43 -16.71 16.48
CA GLN A 13 20.35 -17.68 16.23
C GLN A 13 19.61 -18.14 17.48
N ASN A 14 20.24 -18.06 18.65
CA ASN A 14 19.67 -18.53 19.92
C ASN A 14 19.15 -17.39 20.81
N GLU A 15 19.31 -16.14 20.37
CA GLU A 15 18.88 -14.97 21.12
C GLU A 15 17.49 -14.51 20.70
N ASN A 16 16.72 -14.02 21.68
CA ASN A 16 15.44 -13.38 21.39
C ASN A 16 15.70 -11.95 20.91
N ILE A 17 15.34 -11.66 19.66
CA ILE A 17 15.51 -10.32 19.08
C ILE A 17 14.23 -9.52 19.29
N SER A 18 14.35 -8.43 20.04
CA SER A 18 13.30 -7.41 20.15
C SER A 18 13.72 -6.16 19.39
N ILE A 19 12.88 -5.71 18.45
CA ILE A 19 13.09 -4.51 17.66
C ILE A 19 12.11 -3.46 18.15
N SER A 20 12.63 -2.31 18.58
CA SER A 20 11.82 -1.15 18.93
C SER A 20 12.18 0.03 18.03
N PHE A 21 11.18 0.86 17.72
CA PHE A 21 11.37 2.08 16.95
C PHE A 21 11.02 3.29 17.83
N PRO A 22 11.91 3.70 18.74
CA PRO A 22 11.60 4.71 19.75
C PRO A 22 11.29 6.11 19.17
N GLN A 23 11.69 6.39 17.93
CA GLN A 23 11.36 7.63 17.23
C GLN A 23 10.23 7.48 16.22
N LEU A 24 9.61 6.31 16.08
CA LEU A 24 8.47 6.14 15.18
C LEU A 24 7.27 6.86 15.79
N GLN A 25 6.98 8.06 15.27
CA GLN A 25 5.84 8.89 15.66
C GLN A 25 4.55 8.51 14.92
N ILE A 26 4.58 7.41 14.17
CA ILE A 26 3.46 6.98 13.33
C ILE A 26 2.69 5.92 14.12
N ASP A 27 1.46 6.22 14.47
CA ASP A 27 0.53 5.24 15.03
C ASP A 27 -0.16 4.48 13.89
N ALA A 28 -0.03 3.16 13.88
CA ALA A 28 -0.71 2.30 12.91
C ALA A 28 -2.23 2.47 12.97
N LYS A 29 -2.79 2.74 14.16
CA LYS A 29 -4.21 3.02 14.34
C LYS A 29 -4.61 4.31 13.63
N GLU A 30 -3.82 5.37 13.80
CA GLU A 30 -4.07 6.64 13.12
C GLU A 30 -4.04 6.45 11.60
N ILE A 31 -3.06 5.71 11.05
CA ILE A 31 -3.00 5.43 9.61
C ILE A 31 -4.28 4.76 9.10
N VAL A 32 -4.74 3.69 9.77
CA VAL A 32 -5.91 2.93 9.28
C VAL A 32 -7.21 3.70 9.41
N GLU A 33 -7.27 4.71 10.28
CA GLU A 33 -8.44 5.60 10.44
C GLU A 33 -8.43 6.78 9.44
N MET A 34 -7.32 7.02 8.73
CA MET A 34 -7.24 8.09 7.73
C MET A 34 -8.09 7.78 6.50
N LYS A 35 -8.90 8.75 6.06
CA LYS A 35 -9.66 8.66 4.80
C LYS A 35 -8.77 8.35 3.59
N CYS A 36 -7.56 8.90 3.53
CA CYS A 36 -6.63 8.64 2.43
C CYS A 36 -6.17 7.18 2.37
N TYR A 37 -6.04 6.51 3.52
CA TYR A 37 -5.68 5.09 3.56
C TYR A 37 -6.80 4.24 2.95
N HIS A 38 -8.05 4.51 3.29
CA HIS A 38 -9.20 3.82 2.70
C HIS A 38 -9.33 4.06 1.19
N ALA A 39 -9.08 5.29 0.73
CA ALA A 39 -9.06 5.60 -0.70
C ALA A 39 -7.98 4.77 -1.44
N LEU A 40 -6.78 4.68 -0.88
CA LEU A 40 -5.69 3.85 -1.43
C LEU A 40 -6.03 2.35 -1.42
N GLN A 41 -6.72 1.87 -0.39
CA GLN A 41 -7.20 0.48 -0.36
C GLN A 41 -8.19 0.20 -1.49
N ASN A 42 -9.14 1.11 -1.72
CA ASN A 42 -10.12 0.97 -2.80
C ASN A 42 -9.44 0.96 -4.17
N ILE A 43 -8.54 1.91 -4.43
CA ILE A 43 -7.74 1.96 -5.67
C ILE A 43 -6.97 0.65 -5.87
N LYS A 44 -6.34 0.12 -4.81
CA LYS A 44 -5.60 -1.14 -4.90
C LYS A 44 -6.51 -2.31 -5.28
N LEU A 45 -7.71 -2.41 -4.72
CA LEU A 45 -8.67 -3.47 -5.06
C LEU A 45 -9.08 -3.40 -6.53
N ILE A 46 -9.36 -2.18 -7.02
CA ILE A 46 -9.71 -1.93 -8.43
C ILE A 46 -8.58 -2.39 -9.37
N LEU A 47 -7.32 -2.13 -9.01
CA LEU A 47 -6.14 -2.50 -9.80
C LEU A 47 -5.75 -3.98 -9.73
N GLN A 48 -6.20 -4.72 -8.72
CA GLN A 48 -5.86 -6.14 -8.52
C GLN A 48 -6.83 -7.10 -9.20
N ASP A 49 -7.85 -6.59 -9.89
CA ASP A 49 -8.81 -7.39 -10.62
C ASP A 49 -8.16 -7.97 -11.89
N GLU A 50 -7.66 -9.20 -11.80
CA GLU A 50 -7.01 -9.91 -12.91
C GLU A 50 -7.99 -10.42 -13.98
N ALA A 51 -9.30 -10.28 -13.77
CA ALA A 51 -10.32 -10.68 -14.75
C ALA A 51 -10.50 -9.67 -15.89
N LEU A 52 -9.88 -8.49 -15.76
CA LEU A 52 -10.07 -7.36 -16.68
C LEU A 52 -9.42 -7.59 -18.04
N ASP A 53 -10.20 -7.39 -19.10
CA ASP A 53 -9.70 -7.21 -20.46
C ASP A 53 -9.47 -5.72 -20.81
N ASP A 54 -8.85 -5.45 -21.97
CA ASP A 54 -8.51 -4.07 -22.40
C ASP A 54 -9.73 -3.13 -22.48
N LYS A 55 -10.96 -3.64 -22.64
CA LYS A 55 -12.18 -2.81 -22.66
C LYS A 55 -12.71 -2.52 -21.27
N GLU A 56 -12.59 -3.47 -20.34
CA GLU A 56 -12.99 -3.30 -18.94
C GLU A 56 -12.01 -2.44 -18.14
N CYS A 57 -10.77 -2.28 -18.63
CA CYS A 57 -9.75 -1.40 -18.07
C CYS A 57 -10.22 0.07 -17.97
N PHE A 58 -11.03 0.55 -18.94
CA PHE A 58 -11.60 1.90 -18.89
C PHE A 58 -12.62 2.08 -17.75
N ALA A 59 -13.45 1.07 -17.49
CA ALA A 59 -14.40 1.11 -16.37
C ALA A 59 -13.69 1.20 -15.02
N LYS A 60 -12.50 0.58 -14.91
CA LYS A 60 -11.68 0.60 -13.70
C LYS A 60 -10.93 1.92 -13.51
N ILE A 61 -10.52 2.56 -14.60
CA ILE A 61 -10.01 3.94 -14.56
C ILE A 61 -11.11 4.89 -14.07
N GLU A 62 -12.35 4.73 -14.52
CA GLU A 62 -13.50 5.50 -14.01
C GLU A 62 -13.77 5.22 -12.52
N GLU A 63 -13.73 3.96 -12.08
CA GLU A 63 -13.85 3.61 -10.66
C GLU A 63 -12.76 4.30 -9.80
N ILE A 64 -11.54 4.40 -10.31
CA ILE A 64 -10.45 5.15 -9.64
C ILE A 64 -10.77 6.64 -9.57
N ILE A 65 -11.27 7.24 -10.67
CA ILE A 65 -11.67 8.65 -10.72
C ILE A 65 -12.76 8.93 -9.68
N CYS A 66 -13.79 8.08 -9.58
CA CYS A 66 -14.83 8.20 -8.56
C CYS A 66 -14.24 8.18 -7.14
N VAL A 67 -13.26 7.33 -6.85
CA VAL A 67 -12.59 7.31 -5.54
C VAL A 67 -11.88 8.64 -5.25
N PHE A 68 -11.26 9.28 -6.24
CA PHE A 68 -10.67 10.62 -6.05
C PHE A 68 -11.73 11.69 -5.80
N GLU A 69 -12.83 11.68 -6.57
CA GLU A 69 -13.92 12.66 -6.44
C GLU A 69 -14.65 12.54 -5.10
N GLU A 70 -14.92 11.32 -4.61
CA GLU A 70 -15.50 11.06 -3.29
C GLU A 70 -14.62 11.58 -2.15
N ASN A 71 -13.31 11.67 -2.38
CA ASN A 71 -12.34 12.25 -1.46
C ASN A 71 -12.10 13.75 -1.70
N GLY A 72 -12.89 14.40 -2.54
CA GLY A 72 -12.85 15.84 -2.81
C GLY A 72 -11.73 16.28 -3.76
N SER A 73 -11.13 15.35 -4.50
CA SER A 73 -10.09 15.62 -5.48
C SER A 73 -10.65 15.48 -6.90
N GLU A 74 -10.72 16.59 -7.64
CA GLU A 74 -11.10 16.58 -9.05
C GLU A 74 -9.91 16.10 -9.91
N VAL A 75 -10.11 15.05 -10.73
CA VAL A 75 -9.03 14.42 -11.52
C VAL A 75 -8.83 15.13 -12.89
N GLY A 76 -9.70 16.08 -13.23
CA GLY A 76 -9.64 16.87 -14.47
C GLY A 76 -10.27 16.16 -15.69
N THR A 77 -10.01 16.67 -16.89
CA THR A 77 -10.81 16.41 -18.10
C THR A 77 -10.56 15.09 -18.84
N ARG A 78 -10.03 14.04 -18.20
CA ARG A 78 -9.97 12.71 -18.86
C ARG A 78 -11.28 11.92 -18.65
N HIS A 79 -12.40 12.50 -19.09
CA HIS A 79 -13.67 11.81 -19.30
C HIS A 79 -13.90 11.51 -20.80
N ASP A 80 -12.85 11.49 -21.61
CA ASP A 80 -12.91 11.34 -23.08
C ASP A 80 -12.93 9.88 -23.54
N PHE A 81 -13.44 8.95 -22.73
CA PHE A 81 -13.55 7.54 -23.12
C PHE A 81 -14.91 7.29 -23.76
N VAL A 82 -15.03 7.70 -25.03
CA VAL A 82 -16.11 7.33 -25.96
C VAL A 82 -15.61 6.26 -26.93
#